data_AF-A0A544YMT0-F1
#
_entry.id   AF-A0A544YMT0-F1
#
_cell.length_a   1.000
_cell.length_b   1.000
_cell.length_c   1.000
_cell.angle_alpha   90.00
_cell.angle_beta   90.00
_cell.angle_gamma   90.00
#
_symmetry.space_group_name_H-M   'P 1'
#
loop_
_entity.id
_entity.type
_entity.pdbx_description
1 polymer ?
#
loop_
_entity_poly.entity_id
_entity_poly.type
_entity_poly.pdbx_seq_one_letter_code
_entity_poly.pdbx_strand_id
1 'polypeptide(L)'
;MSSEKKFRRLISALASLAAESNQLIHLPHGHKRSGRYEGFQLLDEGGVRPNGDSVPYVVPRKGEDQFGLPYGLFENGWIHVLEDAELLLLLSLAHHRDVLTLPEENWIKIESGERLHNYGLGRDAYQSHEILQRFGLLEVDVDPDRRSDGTLPVAPRYAPNGPLHRFRILETGFDEPALEIATTALRKLLSSAGHSS
;
A
#
# COMPACT_ATOMS: atom_id res chain seq x y z
N MET A 1 1.96 22.50 20.44
CA MET A 1 1.57 23.14 19.16
C MET A 1 0.35 24.03 19.38
N SER A 2 0.40 25.29 18.95
CA SER A 2 -0.73 26.24 19.08
C SER A 2 -1.96 25.84 18.23
N SER A 3 -3.17 26.05 18.76
CA SER A 3 -4.47 25.74 18.12
C SER A 3 -4.59 26.33 16.71
N GLU A 4 -4.09 27.55 16.51
CA GLU A 4 -4.08 28.26 15.24
C GLU A 4 -3.32 27.51 14.12
N LYS A 5 -2.18 26.89 14.46
CA LYS A 5 -1.40 26.10 13.49
C LYS A 5 -2.14 24.84 13.06
N LYS A 6 -2.87 24.21 13.98
CA LYS A 6 -3.70 23.02 13.68
C LYS A 6 -4.86 23.38 12.75
N PHE A 7 -5.56 24.47 13.06
CA PHE A 7 -6.66 24.97 12.25
C PHE A 7 -6.20 25.29 10.81
N ARG A 8 -5.09 26.02 10.66
CA ARG A 8 -4.54 26.35 9.34
C ARG A 8 -4.15 25.11 8.53
N ARG A 9 -3.58 24.10 9.18
CA ARG A 9 -3.26 22.81 8.53
C ARG A 9 -4.50 22.09 8.05
N LEU A 10 -5.56 22.04 8.86
CA LEU A 10 -6.82 21.41 8.49
C LEU A 10 -7.46 22.11 7.29
N ILE A 11 -7.48 23.44 7.28
CA ILE A 11 -7.99 24.22 6.14
C ILE A 11 -7.17 23.96 4.87
N SER A 12 -5.84 23.89 4.99
CA SER A 12 -4.97 23.56 3.86
C SER A 12 -5.22 22.15 3.33
N ALA A 13 -5.48 21.18 4.21
CA ALA A 13 -5.79 19.81 3.82
C ALA A 13 -7.13 19.75 3.08
N LEU A 14 -8.19 20.37 3.62
CA LEU A 14 -9.49 20.44 2.95
C LEU A 14 -9.41 21.16 1.60
N ALA A 15 -8.62 22.24 1.49
CA ALA A 15 -8.39 22.91 0.21
C ALA A 15 -7.72 22.00 -0.82
N SER A 16 -6.76 21.18 -0.39
CA SER A 16 -6.10 20.18 -1.25
C SER A 16 -7.09 19.12 -1.71
N LEU A 17 -7.92 18.58 -0.82
CA LEU A 17 -8.92 17.57 -1.15
C LEU A 17 -9.98 18.11 -2.14
N ALA A 18 -10.35 19.39 -2.00
CA ALA A 18 -11.31 20.06 -2.88
C ALA A 18 -10.72 20.55 -4.20
N ALA A 19 -9.40 20.46 -4.39
CA ALA A 19 -8.76 20.94 -5.61
C ALA A 19 -9.27 20.19 -6.84
N GLU A 20 -9.36 20.88 -7.98
CA GLU A 20 -9.84 20.28 -9.24
C GLU A 20 -9.00 19.09 -9.70
N SER A 21 -7.73 19.00 -9.26
CA SER A 21 -6.86 17.85 -9.54
C SER A 21 -7.17 16.60 -8.72
N ASN A 22 -7.88 16.76 -7.59
CA ASN A 22 -8.16 15.67 -6.64
C ASN A 22 -9.65 15.32 -6.60
N GLN A 23 -10.53 16.33 -6.54
CA GLN A 23 -11.99 16.18 -6.46
C GLN A 23 -12.47 15.12 -5.45
N LEU A 24 -11.84 15.09 -4.26
CA LEU A 24 -12.16 14.12 -3.20
C LEU A 24 -13.23 14.64 -2.22
N ILE A 25 -13.50 15.94 -2.22
CA ILE A 25 -14.62 16.54 -1.49
C ILE A 25 -15.34 17.58 -2.33
N HIS A 26 -16.65 17.67 -2.15
CA HIS A 26 -17.48 18.74 -2.68
C HIS A 26 -17.73 19.80 -1.60
N LEU A 27 -17.58 21.08 -1.96
CA LEU A 27 -17.81 22.22 -1.09
C LEU A 27 -19.11 22.94 -1.49
N PRO A 28 -20.28 22.60 -0.90
CA PRO A 28 -21.56 23.22 -1.26
C PRO A 28 -21.58 24.74 -1.04
N HIS A 29 -20.71 25.22 -0.16
CA HIS A 29 -20.54 26.64 0.18
C HIS A 29 -19.24 27.24 -0.36
N GLY A 30 -18.61 26.63 -1.36
CA GLY A 30 -17.29 27.04 -1.86
C GLY A 30 -17.20 28.51 -2.30
N HIS A 31 -18.33 29.11 -2.68
CA HIS A 31 -18.47 30.52 -3.09
C HIS A 31 -18.52 31.52 -1.91
N LYS A 32 -18.71 31.06 -0.66
CA LYS A 32 -18.83 31.93 0.51
C LYS A 32 -17.45 32.34 1.06
N ARG A 33 -17.35 33.56 1.61
CA ARG A 33 -16.12 34.08 2.24
C ARG A 33 -15.82 33.47 3.62
N SER A 34 -16.86 33.08 4.36
CA SER A 34 -16.78 32.39 5.65
C SER A 34 -17.65 31.14 5.60
N GLY A 35 -17.30 30.10 6.37
CA GLY A 35 -18.02 28.83 6.40
C GLY A 35 -17.92 28.00 5.12
N ARG A 36 -16.96 28.30 4.23
CA ARG A 36 -16.84 27.64 2.92
C ARG A 36 -16.65 26.12 2.96
N TYR A 37 -16.10 25.63 4.08
CA TYR A 37 -15.83 24.21 4.32
C TYR A 37 -16.91 23.54 5.19
N GLU A 38 -17.91 24.28 5.64
CA GLU A 38 -19.00 23.71 6.46
C GLU A 38 -19.89 22.82 5.59
N GLY A 39 -20.15 21.61 6.09
CA GLY A 39 -20.99 20.63 5.39
C GLY A 39 -20.37 20.10 4.11
N PHE A 40 -19.02 20.03 4.02
CA PHE A 40 -18.37 19.37 2.90
C PHE A 40 -18.87 17.93 2.75
N GLN A 41 -18.96 17.47 1.51
CA GLN A 41 -19.41 16.12 1.17
C GLN A 41 -18.24 15.33 0.65
N LEU A 42 -18.09 14.09 1.11
CA LEU A 42 -17.06 13.17 0.60
C LEU A 42 -17.46 12.69 -0.80
N LEU A 43 -16.49 12.65 -1.70
CA LEU A 43 -16.62 12.10 -3.05
C LEU A 43 -15.83 10.79 -3.15
N ASP A 44 -16.13 10.04 -4.19
CA ASP A 44 -15.49 8.76 -4.56
C ASP A 44 -13.95 8.86 -4.52
N GLU A 45 -13.30 7.86 -3.91
CA GLU A 45 -11.85 7.85 -3.70
C GLU A 45 -11.05 7.77 -5.02
N GLY A 46 -11.71 7.39 -6.12
CA GLY A 46 -11.16 7.44 -7.47
C GLY A 46 -10.90 8.85 -8.00
N GLY A 47 -11.36 9.90 -7.29
CA GLY A 47 -11.05 11.29 -7.60
C GLY A 47 -11.63 11.77 -8.92
N VAL A 48 -10.82 12.51 -9.69
CA VAL A 48 -11.25 13.15 -10.94
C VAL A 48 -11.60 12.09 -11.98
N ARG A 49 -12.83 12.16 -12.48
CA ARG A 49 -13.32 11.27 -13.54
C ARG A 49 -13.10 11.88 -14.91
N PRO A 50 -12.57 11.14 -15.91
CA PRO A 50 -12.40 11.66 -17.26
C PRO A 50 -13.72 12.08 -17.92
N ASN A 51 -14.81 11.40 -17.54
CA ASN A 51 -16.15 11.65 -18.06
C ASN A 51 -17.18 11.57 -16.92
N GLY A 52 -18.13 12.50 -16.91
CA GLY A 52 -19.26 12.53 -15.96
C GLY A 52 -18.97 13.30 -14.67
N ASP A 53 -20.00 13.42 -13.84
CA ASP A 53 -19.94 14.11 -12.55
C ASP A 53 -19.22 13.27 -11.49
N SER A 54 -18.59 13.94 -10.52
CA SER A 54 -18.04 13.28 -9.34
C SER A 54 -19.17 12.59 -8.56
N VAL A 55 -18.90 11.36 -8.10
CA VAL A 55 -19.89 10.55 -7.39
C VAL A 55 -19.67 10.72 -5.88
N PRO A 56 -20.73 10.81 -5.05
CA PRO A 56 -20.59 10.82 -3.61
C PRO A 56 -19.91 9.54 -3.10
N TYR A 57 -19.09 9.68 -2.06
CA TYR A 57 -18.55 8.54 -1.35
C TYR A 57 -19.68 7.71 -0.76
N VAL A 58 -19.57 6.39 -0.86
CA VAL A 58 -20.49 5.43 -0.26
C VAL A 58 -19.68 4.45 0.55
N VAL A 59 -20.10 4.21 1.80
CA VAL A 59 -19.51 3.15 2.62
C VAL A 59 -19.81 1.80 1.95
N PRO A 60 -18.78 0.95 1.70
CA PRO A 60 -18.98 -0.35 1.08
C PRO A 60 -20.06 -1.17 1.78
N ARG A 61 -20.94 -1.81 1.01
CA ARG A 61 -22.03 -2.61 1.57
C ARG A 61 -21.53 -3.97 2.04
N LYS A 62 -22.27 -4.58 2.96
CA LYS A 62 -22.07 -5.98 3.37
C LYS A 62 -22.24 -6.89 2.15
N GLY A 63 -21.14 -7.44 1.63
CA GLY A 63 -21.11 -8.29 0.44
C GLY A 63 -20.29 -7.73 -0.74
N GLU A 64 -19.80 -6.50 -0.63
CA GLU A 64 -18.73 -6.01 -1.51
C GLU A 64 -17.37 -6.54 -1.04
N ASP A 65 -16.41 -6.64 -1.96
CA ASP A 65 -15.06 -7.11 -1.66
C ASP A 65 -14.39 -6.17 -0.65
N GLN A 66 -13.99 -6.75 0.48
CA GLN A 66 -13.36 -6.05 1.60
C GLN A 66 -12.19 -6.91 2.08
N PHE A 67 -11.11 -6.27 2.48
CA PHE A 67 -9.94 -6.93 3.05
C PHE A 67 -9.51 -6.21 4.33
N GLY A 68 -8.98 -6.98 5.26
CA GLY A 68 -8.49 -6.51 6.54
C GLY A 68 -7.05 -6.03 6.44
N LEU A 69 -6.76 -4.92 7.11
CA LEU A 69 -5.39 -4.46 7.32
C LEU A 69 -4.97 -4.66 8.77
N PRO A 70 -3.70 -4.98 9.03
CA PRO A 70 -3.15 -5.00 10.38
C PRO A 70 -3.38 -3.65 11.05
N TYR A 71 -4.01 -3.63 12.23
CA TYR A 71 -4.28 -2.37 12.94
C TYR A 71 -2.99 -1.58 13.25
N GLY A 72 -1.91 -2.30 13.57
CA GLY A 72 -0.59 -1.74 13.81
C GLY A 72 0.01 -0.98 12.61
N LEU A 73 -0.48 -1.21 11.38
CA LEU A 73 -0.10 -0.42 10.19
C LEU A 73 -0.29 1.08 10.43
N PHE A 74 -1.39 1.43 11.10
CA PHE A 74 -1.74 2.82 11.41
C PHE A 74 -1.25 3.23 12.80
N GLU A 75 -1.46 2.38 13.80
CA GLU A 75 -1.15 2.71 15.20
C GLU A 75 0.36 2.90 15.43
N ASN A 76 1.19 2.05 14.82
CA ASN A 76 2.65 2.08 15.02
C ASN A 76 3.40 2.85 13.92
N GLY A 77 2.66 3.58 13.07
CA GLY A 77 3.23 4.56 12.13
C GLY A 77 3.84 3.97 10.85
N TRP A 78 3.60 2.69 10.54
CA TRP A 78 4.10 2.05 9.32
C TRP A 78 3.61 2.76 8.06
N ILE A 79 2.36 3.26 8.05
CA ILE A 79 1.80 4.05 6.95
C ILE A 79 2.61 5.32 6.60
N HIS A 80 3.46 5.80 7.52
CA HIS A 80 4.30 6.98 7.31
C HIS A 80 5.75 6.64 6.96
N VAL A 81 6.15 5.39 7.15
CA VAL A 81 7.52 4.92 6.95
C VAL A 81 7.67 4.19 5.63
N LEU A 82 6.62 3.47 5.22
CA LEU A 82 6.61 2.72 3.97
C LEU A 82 6.46 3.65 2.76
N GLU A 83 7.22 3.37 1.71
CA GLU A 83 7.10 4.02 0.41
C GLU A 83 5.86 3.51 -0.35
N ASP A 84 5.42 4.27 -1.35
CA ASP A 84 4.24 3.95 -2.17
C ASP A 84 4.30 2.53 -2.77
N ALA A 85 5.49 2.11 -3.21
CA ALA A 85 5.71 0.79 -3.77
C ALA A 85 5.53 -0.34 -2.74
N GLU A 86 5.97 -0.12 -1.51
CA GLU A 86 5.88 -1.07 -0.39
C GLU A 86 4.44 -1.16 0.11
N LEU A 87 3.75 -0.02 0.22
CA LEU A 87 2.33 0.04 0.53
C LEU A 87 1.51 -0.65 -0.55
N LEU A 88 1.78 -0.38 -1.83
CA LEU A 88 1.07 -1.00 -2.94
C LEU A 88 1.21 -2.53 -2.90
N LEU A 89 2.43 -3.05 -2.68
CA LEU A 89 2.66 -4.48 -2.53
C LEU A 89 1.91 -5.05 -1.32
N LEU A 90 2.01 -4.41 -0.16
CA LEU A 90 1.33 -4.85 1.07
C LEU A 90 -0.19 -4.90 0.91
N LEU A 91 -0.79 -3.85 0.35
CA LEU A 91 -2.23 -3.77 0.12
C LEU A 91 -2.70 -4.82 -0.89
N SER A 92 -1.91 -5.06 -1.94
CA SER A 92 -2.21 -6.10 -2.94
C SER A 92 -2.17 -7.50 -2.32
N LEU A 93 -1.19 -7.76 -1.44
CA LEU A 93 -1.10 -9.02 -0.71
C LEU A 93 -2.27 -9.20 0.26
N ALA A 94 -2.65 -8.15 1.00
CA ALA A 94 -3.78 -8.20 1.93
C ALA A 94 -5.11 -8.45 1.20
N HIS A 95 -5.33 -7.76 0.06
CA HIS A 95 -6.48 -8.01 -0.80
C HIS A 95 -6.50 -9.45 -1.31
N HIS A 96 -5.37 -9.96 -1.81
CA HIS A 96 -5.29 -11.32 -2.32
C HIS A 96 -5.52 -12.38 -1.24
N ARG A 97 -5.04 -12.14 -0.01
CA ARG A 97 -5.27 -13.01 1.15
C ARG A 97 -6.76 -13.18 1.44
N ASP A 98 -7.51 -12.08 1.49
CA ASP A 98 -8.87 -12.07 2.01
C ASP A 98 -9.94 -12.29 0.94
N VAL A 99 -9.66 -11.89 -0.30
CA VAL A 99 -10.64 -11.92 -1.41
C VAL A 99 -10.38 -13.08 -2.38
N LEU A 100 -9.11 -13.42 -2.62
CA LEU A 100 -8.74 -14.31 -3.74
C LEU A 100 -8.20 -15.68 -3.30
N THR A 101 -7.77 -15.81 -2.03
CA THR A 101 -7.14 -17.03 -1.52
C THR A 101 -8.09 -17.77 -0.58
N LEU A 102 -8.03 -19.11 -0.55
CA LEU A 102 -8.77 -19.90 0.42
C LEU A 102 -8.18 -19.68 1.84
N PRO A 103 -9.01 -19.62 2.90
CA PRO A 103 -8.56 -19.30 4.26
C PRO A 103 -7.48 -20.21 4.85
N GLU A 104 -7.28 -21.40 4.28
CA GLU A 104 -6.31 -22.39 4.75
C GLU A 104 -4.89 -22.16 4.21
N GLU A 105 -4.73 -21.35 3.15
CA GLU A 105 -3.44 -21.03 2.54
C GLU A 105 -2.91 -19.69 3.06
N ASN A 106 -2.11 -19.73 4.13
CA ASN A 106 -1.42 -18.53 4.66
C ASN A 106 -0.33 -17.95 3.72
N TRP A 107 -0.10 -18.58 2.57
CA TRP A 107 0.93 -18.22 1.61
C TRP A 107 0.31 -17.71 0.32
N ILE A 108 0.53 -16.43 0.03
CA ILE A 108 -0.04 -15.70 -1.09
C ILE A 108 0.93 -15.75 -2.27
N LYS A 109 0.39 -16.01 -3.46
CA LYS A 109 1.13 -15.99 -4.72
C LYS A 109 0.34 -15.14 -5.72
N ILE A 110 0.94 -14.04 -6.18
CA ILE A 110 0.31 -13.17 -7.19
C ILE A 110 1.03 -13.34 -8.53
N GLU A 111 0.29 -13.71 -9.58
CA GLU A 111 0.86 -13.89 -10.92
C GLU A 111 1.21 -12.56 -11.59
N SER A 112 2.18 -12.57 -12.51
CA SER A 112 2.66 -11.33 -13.16
C SER A 112 1.58 -10.57 -13.92
N GLY A 113 0.67 -11.28 -14.60
CA GLY A 113 -0.46 -10.67 -15.30
C GLY A 113 -1.43 -9.99 -14.34
N GLU A 114 -1.73 -10.65 -13.22
CA GLU A 114 -2.64 -10.14 -12.19
C GLU A 114 -2.05 -8.93 -11.47
N ARG A 115 -0.76 -8.98 -11.10
CA ARG A 115 -0.03 -7.85 -10.50
C ARG A 115 -0.16 -6.58 -11.34
N LEU A 116 0.13 -6.70 -12.63
CA LEU A 116 0.11 -5.54 -13.52
C LEU A 116 -1.30 -5.07 -13.84
N HIS A 117 -2.24 -6.00 -14.08
CA HIS A 117 -3.59 -5.66 -14.51
C HIS A 117 -4.47 -5.11 -13.37
N ASN A 118 -4.41 -5.72 -12.19
CA ASN A 118 -5.31 -5.38 -11.08
C ASN A 118 -4.74 -4.28 -10.17
N TYR A 119 -3.41 -4.21 -10.05
CA TYR A 119 -2.76 -3.33 -9.06
C TYR A 119 -1.75 -2.35 -9.68
N GLY A 120 -1.48 -2.43 -10.99
CA GLY A 120 -0.41 -1.64 -11.62
C GLY A 120 0.98 -1.96 -11.07
N LEU A 121 1.15 -3.12 -10.43
CA LEU A 121 2.39 -3.53 -9.77
C LEU A 121 3.46 -3.89 -10.82
N GLY A 122 4.33 -2.91 -11.08
CA GLY A 122 5.53 -3.09 -11.90
C GLY A 122 6.59 -3.97 -11.23
N ARG A 123 7.69 -4.21 -11.93
CA ARG A 123 8.82 -5.01 -11.42
C ARG A 123 9.41 -4.41 -10.15
N ASP A 124 9.57 -3.10 -10.09
CA ASP A 124 10.25 -2.41 -9.00
C ASP A 124 9.44 -2.52 -7.69
N ALA A 125 8.13 -2.29 -7.76
CA ALA A 125 7.24 -2.46 -6.61
C ALA A 125 7.10 -3.93 -6.17
N TYR A 126 7.32 -4.89 -7.08
CA TYR A 126 7.42 -6.29 -6.69
C TYR A 126 8.71 -6.57 -5.90
N GLN A 127 9.84 -5.94 -6.25
CA GLN A 127 11.11 -6.09 -5.53
C GLN A 127 11.10 -5.49 -4.12
N SER A 128 10.13 -4.61 -3.81
CA SER A 128 9.90 -4.08 -2.46
C SER A 128 9.60 -5.16 -1.40
N HIS A 129 9.40 -6.43 -1.79
CA HIS A 129 9.32 -7.52 -0.82
C HIS A 129 10.59 -7.65 0.03
N GLU A 130 11.77 -7.29 -0.49
CA GLU A 130 13.04 -7.43 0.24
C GLU A 130 13.11 -6.52 1.46
N ILE A 131 12.66 -5.27 1.31
CA ILE A 131 12.68 -4.29 2.38
C ILE A 131 11.57 -4.59 3.40
N LEU A 132 10.38 -4.98 2.94
CA LEU A 132 9.29 -5.44 3.80
C LEU A 132 9.67 -6.68 4.62
N GLN A 133 10.44 -7.62 4.04
CA GLN A 133 10.99 -8.76 4.76
C GLN A 133 12.00 -8.34 5.83
N ARG A 134 12.86 -7.36 5.53
CA ARG A 134 13.83 -6.82 6.51
C ARG A 134 13.17 -6.06 7.66
N PHE A 135 12.02 -5.44 7.40
CA PHE A 135 11.19 -4.81 8.42
C PHE A 135 10.42 -5.83 9.26
N GLY A 136 10.43 -7.11 8.89
CA GLY A 136 9.68 -8.16 9.59
C GLY A 136 8.18 -8.12 9.31
N LEU A 137 7.75 -7.45 8.24
CA LEU A 137 6.34 -7.34 7.86
C LEU A 137 5.90 -8.45 6.91
N LEU A 138 6.86 -9.03 6.18
CA LEU A 138 6.63 -10.14 5.25
C LEU A 138 7.59 -11.29 5.52
N GLU A 139 7.08 -12.51 5.41
CA GLU A 139 7.88 -13.70 5.16
C GLU A 139 7.86 -13.98 3.66
N VAL A 140 9.02 -14.31 3.09
CA VAL A 140 9.17 -14.60 1.67
C VAL A 140 9.76 -16.00 1.53
N ASP A 141 8.99 -16.90 0.94
CA ASP A 141 9.49 -18.19 0.48
C ASP A 141 9.99 -17.98 -0.96
N VAL A 142 11.30 -17.76 -1.06
CA VAL A 142 12.00 -17.65 -2.34
C VAL A 142 12.24 -19.07 -2.84
N ASP A 143 11.63 -19.41 -3.97
CA ASP A 143 11.81 -20.73 -4.57
C ASP A 143 13.32 -20.99 -4.81
N PRO A 144 13.86 -22.13 -4.31
CA PRO A 144 15.28 -22.45 -4.39
C PRO A 144 15.82 -22.56 -5.83
N ASP A 145 14.93 -22.71 -6.82
CA ASP A 145 15.30 -22.79 -8.24
C ASP A 145 15.42 -21.40 -8.91
N ARG A 146 15.24 -20.28 -8.18
CA ARG A 146 15.36 -18.93 -8.72
C ARG A 146 16.68 -18.27 -8.27
N ARG A 147 17.48 -17.79 -9.25
CA ARG A 147 18.70 -17.02 -8.99
C ARG A 147 18.38 -15.64 -8.43
N SER A 148 19.34 -15.01 -7.74
CA SER A 148 19.21 -13.66 -7.15
C SER A 148 18.93 -12.54 -8.17
N ASP A 149 19.16 -12.78 -9.46
CA ASP A 149 18.84 -11.87 -10.56
C ASP A 149 17.40 -12.06 -11.11
N GLY A 150 16.64 -13.00 -10.54
CA GLY A 150 15.29 -13.34 -10.94
C GLY A 150 15.21 -14.30 -12.13
N THR A 151 16.33 -14.85 -12.61
CA THR A 151 16.38 -15.84 -13.68
C THR A 151 16.30 -17.28 -13.14
N LEU A 152 15.76 -18.19 -13.96
CA LEU A 152 15.76 -19.61 -13.66
C LEU A 152 16.93 -20.27 -14.42
N PRO A 153 17.67 -21.20 -13.82
CA PRO A 153 18.72 -21.94 -14.51
C PRO A 153 18.18 -22.83 -15.64
N VAL A 154 16.91 -23.23 -15.58
CA VAL A 154 16.20 -23.97 -16.63
C VAL A 154 14.74 -23.52 -16.65
N ALA A 155 14.21 -23.10 -17.82
CA ALA A 155 12.78 -22.84 -17.98
C ALA A 155 12.00 -24.15 -17.74
N PRO A 156 11.13 -24.26 -16.70
CA PRO A 156 10.42 -25.49 -16.43
C PRO A 156 9.53 -25.85 -17.62
N ARG A 157 9.58 -27.11 -18.08
CA ARG A 157 8.75 -27.62 -19.19
C ARG A 157 7.23 -27.45 -18.99
N TYR A 158 6.79 -27.16 -17.78
CA TYR A 158 5.38 -27.02 -17.39
C TYR A 158 5.02 -25.66 -16.77
N ALA A 159 5.97 -24.72 -16.66
CA ALA A 159 5.73 -23.39 -16.11
C ALA A 159 6.60 -22.35 -16.84
N PRO A 160 6.16 -21.82 -18.00
CA PRO A 160 6.97 -20.94 -18.85
C PRO A 160 7.45 -19.63 -18.17
N ASN A 161 6.86 -19.26 -17.03
CA ASN A 161 7.24 -18.07 -16.24
C ASN A 161 7.98 -18.41 -14.92
N GLY A 162 8.25 -19.69 -14.66
CA GLY A 162 8.81 -20.18 -13.40
C GLY A 162 7.87 -20.14 -12.22
N PRO A 163 8.25 -20.78 -11.10
CA PRO A 163 7.56 -20.59 -9.83
C PRO A 163 7.73 -19.14 -9.34
N LEU A 164 6.65 -18.61 -8.75
CA LEU A 164 6.53 -17.25 -8.23
C LEU A 164 6.86 -17.27 -6.73
N HIS A 165 7.43 -16.18 -6.20
CA HIS A 165 7.63 -16.06 -4.75
C HIS A 165 6.29 -16.20 -4.03
N ARG A 166 6.32 -16.84 -2.87
CA ARG A 166 5.17 -16.91 -1.97
C ARG A 166 5.43 -15.97 -0.81
N PHE A 167 4.38 -15.26 -0.41
CA PHE A 167 4.44 -14.24 0.63
C PHE A 167 3.51 -14.60 1.76
N ARG A 168 3.91 -14.25 2.97
CA ARG A 168 3.02 -14.29 4.13
C ARG A 168 3.14 -12.98 4.88
N ILE A 169 2.01 -12.35 5.15
CA ILE A 169 1.95 -11.15 5.99
C ILE A 169 2.17 -11.56 7.44
N LEU A 170 3.15 -10.92 8.09
CA LEU A 170 3.47 -11.14 9.49
C LEU A 170 2.78 -10.08 10.34
N GLU A 171 1.56 -10.40 10.81
CA GLU A 171 0.74 -9.50 11.62
C GLU A 171 1.51 -8.95 12.84
N THR A 172 2.31 -9.79 13.50
CA THR A 172 3.13 -9.41 14.66
C THR A 172 4.20 -8.36 14.33
N GLY A 173 4.64 -8.27 13.07
CA GLY A 173 5.59 -7.24 12.65
C GLY A 173 5.00 -5.83 12.73
N PHE A 174 3.67 -5.71 12.62
CA PHE A 174 2.99 -4.42 12.71
C PHE A 174 2.82 -3.93 14.14
N ASP A 175 3.03 -4.78 15.15
CA ASP A 175 2.95 -4.42 16.57
C ASP A 175 4.18 -3.61 17.04
N GLU A 176 5.24 -3.59 16.23
CA GLU A 176 6.49 -2.92 16.54
C GLU A 176 6.51 -1.45 16.08
N PRO A 177 7.21 -0.54 16.80
CA PRO A 177 7.36 0.86 16.39
C PRO A 177 8.08 1.01 15.04
N ALA A 178 7.35 1.46 14.01
CA ALA A 178 7.82 1.45 12.62
C ALA A 178 9.14 2.19 12.42
N LEU A 179 9.26 3.40 12.99
CA LEU A 179 10.44 4.24 12.80
C LEU A 179 11.70 3.59 13.37
N GLU A 180 11.60 2.91 14.50
CA GLU A 180 12.74 2.27 15.17
C GLU A 180 13.24 1.06 14.39
N ILE A 181 12.30 0.20 13.97
CA ILE A 181 12.60 -0.99 13.15
C ILE A 181 13.19 -0.57 11.80
N ALA A 182 12.53 0.34 11.08
CA ALA A 182 12.98 0.76 9.76
C ALA A 182 14.35 1.44 9.81
N THR A 183 14.57 2.34 10.76
CA THR A 183 15.88 2.98 10.94
C THR A 183 16.98 1.95 11.22
N THR A 184 16.68 0.96 12.06
CA THR A 184 17.63 -0.11 12.40
C THR A 184 17.96 -0.98 11.19
N ALA A 185 16.95 -1.38 10.43
CA ALA A 185 17.11 -2.20 9.22
C ALA A 185 17.91 -1.46 8.13
N LEU A 186 17.60 -0.18 7.89
CA LEU A 186 18.30 0.65 6.91
C LEU A 186 19.76 0.90 7.30
N ARG A 187 20.05 1.15 8.59
CA ARG A 187 21.44 1.28 9.08
C ARG A 187 22.27 0.02 8.84
N LYS A 188 21.68 -1.16 9.06
CA LYS A 188 22.33 -2.45 8.76
C LYS A 188 22.63 -2.57 7.27
N LEU A 189 21.69 -2.18 6.40
CA LEU A 189 21.87 -2.22 4.94
C LEU A 189 23.02 -1.32 4.49
N LEU A 190 23.06 -0.07 4.95
CA LEU A 190 24.13 0.87 4.64
C LEU A 190 25.50 0.37 5.13
N SER A 191 25.54 -0.26 6.30
CA SER A 191 26.78 -0.81 6.86
C SER A 191 27.29 -2.04 6.08
N SER A 192 26.38 -2.86 5.54
CA SER A 192 26.72 -4.02 4.70
C SER A 192 27.20 -3.63 3.30
N ALA A 193 26.66 -2.54 2.74
CA ALA A 193 27.09 -2.01 1.44
C ALA A 193 28.50 -1.40 1.49
N GLY A 194 28.87 -0.77 2.62
CA GLY A 194 30.19 -0.16 2.82
C GLY A 194 31.37 -1.13 2.99
N HIS A 195 31.12 -2.44 3.16
CA HIS A 195 32.17 -3.48 3.26
C HIS A 195 32.42 -4.24 1.95
N SER A 196 31.73 -3.86 0.85
CA SER A 196 31.86 -4.51 -0.46
C SER A 196 32.58 -3.62 -1.51
N SER A 197 33.48 -2.72 -1.09
CA SER A 197 34.30 -1.88 -1.97
C SER A 197 35.78 -2.03 -1.66
#